data_AF-A0A0H2MQZ8-F1
#
_entry.id   AF-A0A0H2MQZ8-F1
#
_cell.length_a   1.000
_cell.length_b   1.000
_cell.length_c   1.000
_cell.angle_alpha   90.00
_cell.angle_beta   90.00
_cell.angle_gamma   90.00
#
_symmetry.space_group_name_H-M   'P 1'
#
loop_
_entity.id
_entity.type
_entity.pdbx_description
1 polymer ?
#
loop_
_entity_poly.entity_id
_entity_poly.type
_entity_poly.pdbx_seq_one_letter_code
_entity_poly.pdbx_strand_id
1 'polypeptide(L)'
;MNQNKKAMLEKALYLYKIEFVKAAEKSRAQINYLGQHSLLWGTMGANGISPAFWFGVCAGLAIEWTKYRVAGNNWVGTLDSARTEAFITPEKERKIIASLKADIERSHRLQDQLTLALTGTCKPTGRIDTSRYPFSNAYANLKEDHYYYVSSGSHATAMYVRKRGKIDFYDPNIGEALGMTKAALQQYSRAAVDCSCQVSNMSRLDAEKKQLTITEFQPVVRSH
;
A
#
# COMPACT_ATOMS: atom_id res chain seq x y z
N MET A 1 -9.59 -16.49 12.55
CA MET A 1 -8.20 -16.85 12.21
C MET A 1 -7.60 -17.61 13.38
N ASN A 2 -6.97 -18.78 13.17
CA ASN A 2 -6.29 -19.53 14.24
C ASN A 2 -5.06 -18.73 14.75
N GLN A 3 -4.77 -18.77 16.06
CA GLN A 3 -3.66 -18.08 16.72
C GLN A 3 -2.31 -18.29 16.02
N ASN A 4 -2.02 -19.49 15.52
CA ASN A 4 -0.77 -19.77 14.79
C ASN A 4 -0.63 -18.93 13.51
N LYS A 5 -1.72 -18.76 12.74
CA LYS A 5 -1.70 -17.90 11.53
C LYS A 5 -1.53 -16.43 11.87
N LYS A 6 -2.11 -15.98 13.00
CA LYS A 6 -1.93 -14.61 13.50
C LYS A 6 -0.47 -14.34 13.85
N ALA A 7 0.16 -15.21 14.63
CA ALA A 7 1.56 -15.08 15.04
C ALA A 7 2.53 -15.10 13.83
N MET A 8 2.25 -15.94 12.83
CA MET A 8 3.01 -15.93 11.57
C MET A 8 2.87 -14.60 10.83
N LEU A 9 1.64 -14.08 10.68
CA LEU A 9 1.42 -12.80 10.02
C LEU A 9 2.16 -11.67 10.74
N GLU A 10 2.06 -11.59 12.07
CA GLU A 10 2.75 -10.59 12.89
C GLU A 10 4.27 -10.65 12.72
N LYS A 11 4.84 -11.86 12.75
CA LYS A 11 6.28 -12.06 12.53
C LYS A 11 6.72 -11.61 11.13
N ALA A 12 5.93 -11.94 10.10
CA ALA A 12 6.23 -11.53 8.74
C ALA A 12 6.17 -10.00 8.58
N LEU A 13 5.12 -9.35 9.11
CA LEU A 13 4.97 -7.89 9.09
C LEU A 13 6.12 -7.18 9.81
N TYR A 14 6.60 -7.72 10.93
CA TYR A 14 7.76 -7.18 11.64
C TYR A 14 9.04 -7.22 10.78
N LEU A 15 9.29 -8.34 10.11
CA LEU A 15 10.43 -8.47 9.20
C LEU A 15 10.30 -7.54 7.98
N TYR A 16 9.10 -7.37 7.41
CA TYR A 16 8.88 -6.41 6.31
C TYR A 16 9.18 -4.99 6.76
N LYS A 17 8.75 -4.61 7.97
CA LYS A 17 9.03 -3.29 8.54
C LYS A 17 10.54 -3.03 8.62
N ILE A 18 11.33 -4.00 9.09
CA ILE A 18 12.80 -3.89 9.13
C ILE A 18 13.37 -3.63 7.73
N GLU A 19 12.98 -4.43 6.75
CA GLU A 19 13.50 -4.29 5.38
C GLU A 19 13.04 -2.99 4.71
N PHE A 20 11.84 -2.52 5.02
CA PHE A 20 11.33 -1.23 4.59
C PHE A 20 12.16 -0.08 5.16
N VAL A 21 12.48 -0.12 6.46
CA VAL A 21 13.36 0.88 7.10
C VAL A 21 14.73 0.91 6.43
N LYS A 22 15.37 -0.25 6.25
CA LYS A 22 16.67 -0.35 5.58
C LYS A 22 16.64 0.27 4.17
N ALA A 23 15.60 -0.01 3.40
CA ALA A 23 15.45 0.53 2.06
C ALA A 23 15.23 2.06 2.05
N ALA A 24 14.44 2.56 3.00
CA ALA A 24 14.21 3.99 3.18
C ALA A 24 15.48 4.72 3.63
N GLU A 25 16.21 4.21 4.62
CA GLU A 25 17.49 4.76 5.10
C GLU A 25 18.54 4.82 3.99
N LYS A 26 18.71 3.72 3.24
CA LYS A 26 19.61 3.66 2.08
C LYS A 26 19.28 4.72 1.03
N SER A 27 18.02 5.13 0.95
CA SER A 27 17.55 6.16 0.02
C SER A 27 17.53 7.58 0.60
N ARG A 28 17.81 7.73 1.90
CA ARG A 28 17.55 8.94 2.70
C ARG A 28 16.09 9.41 2.59
N ALA A 29 15.17 8.46 2.56
CA ALA A 29 13.74 8.73 2.48
C ALA A 29 13.17 9.10 3.86
N GLN A 30 12.17 9.99 3.89
CA GLN A 30 11.39 10.24 5.10
C GLN A 30 10.36 9.13 5.28
N ILE A 31 10.19 8.62 6.49
CA ILE A 31 9.24 7.54 6.79
C ILE A 31 8.11 8.08 7.66
N ASN A 32 6.87 7.80 7.27
CA ASN A 32 5.69 7.99 8.14
C ASN A 32 5.06 6.62 8.39
N TYR A 33 5.08 6.16 9.65
CA TYR A 33 4.56 4.86 10.03
C TYR A 33 3.07 4.90 10.33
N LEU A 34 2.31 4.15 9.55
CA LEU A 34 0.92 3.86 9.89
C LEU A 34 0.45 2.62 9.13
N GLY A 35 0.82 1.45 9.66
CA GLY A 35 0.34 0.19 9.13
C GLY A 35 -1.16 0.06 9.33
N GLN A 36 -1.84 -0.49 8.33
CA GLN A 36 -3.29 -0.68 8.28
C GLN A 36 -3.78 -1.25 9.60
N HIS A 37 -3.13 -2.31 10.10
CA HIS A 37 -3.49 -3.03 11.32
C HIS A 37 -3.69 -2.12 12.55
N SER A 38 -2.93 -1.03 12.66
CA SER A 38 -3.07 -0.07 13.77
C SER A 38 -4.41 0.68 13.74
N LEU A 39 -4.91 1.00 12.54
CA LEU A 39 -6.25 1.56 12.35
C LEU A 39 -7.32 0.46 12.38
N LEU A 40 -7.03 -0.71 11.79
CA LEU A 40 -7.96 -1.85 11.75
C LEU A 40 -8.41 -2.24 13.15
N TRP A 41 -7.46 -2.43 14.08
CA TRP A 41 -7.77 -2.90 15.42
C TRP A 41 -8.54 -1.88 16.26
N GLY A 42 -8.28 -0.58 16.08
CA GLY A 42 -9.04 0.48 16.74
C GLY A 42 -10.48 0.62 16.21
N THR A 43 -10.76 0.11 15.01
CA THR A 43 -12.03 0.28 14.30
C THR A 43 -12.82 -1.02 14.14
N MET A 44 -12.48 -2.08 14.86
CA MET A 44 -13.30 -3.31 14.96
C MET A 44 -14.44 -3.10 15.95
N GLY A 45 -15.70 -3.14 15.50
CA GLY A 45 -16.89 -2.89 16.34
C GLY A 45 -18.22 -2.90 15.57
N ALA A 46 -19.34 -2.68 16.26
CA ALA A 46 -20.72 -2.80 15.74
C ALA A 46 -21.08 -1.75 14.65
N ASN A 47 -20.26 -0.73 14.45
CA ASN A 47 -20.29 0.23 13.33
C ASN A 47 -18.90 0.37 12.67
N GLY A 48 -17.96 -0.46 13.09
CA GLY A 48 -16.64 -0.64 12.52
C GLY A 48 -16.67 -1.27 11.13
N ILE A 49 -15.51 -1.42 10.54
CA ILE A 49 -15.38 -2.10 9.25
C ILE A 49 -15.40 -3.61 9.47
N SER A 50 -16.15 -4.34 8.62
CA SER A 50 -16.36 -5.78 8.78
C SER A 50 -15.04 -6.57 8.71
N PRO A 51 -14.83 -7.56 9.60
CA PRO A 51 -13.69 -8.49 9.53
C PRO A 51 -13.49 -9.17 8.17
N ALA A 52 -14.58 -9.43 7.44
CA ALA A 52 -14.52 -10.05 6.12
C ALA A 52 -13.98 -9.08 5.04
N PHE A 53 -14.28 -7.80 5.19
CA PHE A 53 -13.81 -6.75 4.28
C PHE A 53 -12.30 -6.46 4.45
N TRP A 54 -11.73 -6.80 5.61
CA TRP A 54 -10.31 -6.54 5.89
C TRP A 54 -9.33 -7.45 5.14
N PHE A 55 -9.79 -8.59 4.63
CA PHE A 55 -8.95 -9.40 3.74
C PHE A 55 -8.82 -8.70 2.39
N GLY A 56 -7.61 -8.18 2.10
CA GLY A 56 -7.32 -7.49 0.85
C GLY A 56 -7.56 -5.98 0.88
N VAL A 57 -7.86 -5.39 2.05
CA VAL A 57 -8.09 -3.93 2.18
C VAL A 57 -6.90 -3.08 1.72
N CYS A 58 -5.69 -3.65 1.70
CA CYS A 58 -4.50 -3.06 1.09
C CYS A 58 -4.75 -2.49 -0.32
N ALA A 59 -5.59 -3.12 -1.14
CA ALA A 59 -5.94 -2.62 -2.45
C ALA A 59 -6.73 -1.31 -2.39
N GLY A 60 -7.74 -1.24 -1.52
CA GLY A 60 -8.50 -0.01 -1.30
C GLY A 60 -7.63 1.10 -0.73
N LEU A 61 -6.77 0.79 0.25
CA LEU A 61 -5.83 1.74 0.84
C LEU A 61 -4.82 2.28 -0.17
N ALA A 62 -4.28 1.43 -1.04
CA ALA A 62 -3.34 1.84 -2.09
C ALA A 62 -4.01 2.80 -3.11
N ILE A 63 -5.25 2.50 -3.51
CA ILE A 63 -6.03 3.36 -4.39
C ILE A 63 -6.33 4.72 -3.73
N GLU A 64 -6.77 4.71 -2.47
CA GLU A 64 -7.05 5.95 -1.73
C GLU A 64 -5.79 6.78 -1.49
N TRP A 65 -4.65 6.16 -1.20
CA TRP A 65 -3.37 6.87 -1.12
C TRP A 65 -3.07 7.60 -2.43
N THR A 66 -3.27 6.97 -3.60
CA THR A 66 -3.10 7.63 -4.89
C THR A 66 -4.02 8.83 -5.04
N LYS A 67 -5.31 8.70 -4.69
CA LYS A 67 -6.27 9.82 -4.77
C LYS A 67 -5.88 10.99 -3.90
N TYR A 68 -5.52 10.73 -2.65
CA TYR A 68 -5.09 11.76 -1.71
C TYR A 68 -3.80 12.44 -2.18
N ARG A 69 -2.82 11.65 -2.67
CA ARG A 69 -1.55 12.18 -3.14
C ARG A 69 -1.72 13.10 -4.35
N VAL A 70 -2.56 12.72 -5.32
CA VAL A 70 -2.90 13.57 -6.48
C VAL A 70 -3.56 14.88 -6.05
N ALA A 71 -4.44 14.83 -5.05
CA ALA A 71 -5.09 16.02 -4.50
C ALA A 71 -4.17 16.89 -3.62
N GLY A 72 -2.91 16.48 -3.38
CA GLY A 72 -1.98 17.21 -2.51
C GLY A 72 -2.21 16.98 -1.00
N ASN A 73 -3.02 15.99 -0.63
CA ASN A 73 -3.40 15.70 0.75
C ASN A 73 -2.44 14.71 1.43
N ASN A 74 -2.33 14.81 2.76
CA ASN A 74 -1.54 13.90 3.59
C ASN A 74 -2.38 12.69 4.04
N TRP A 75 -2.37 11.62 3.23
CA TRP A 75 -3.09 10.38 3.53
C TRP A 75 -2.71 9.78 4.90
N VAL A 76 -1.42 9.66 5.19
CA VAL A 76 -0.96 9.05 6.45
C VAL A 76 -1.39 9.88 7.66
N GLY A 77 -1.35 11.21 7.56
CA GLY A 77 -1.89 12.10 8.61
C GLY A 77 -3.41 11.97 8.79
N THR A 78 -4.17 11.82 7.70
CA THR A 78 -5.62 11.57 7.77
C THR A 78 -5.93 10.24 8.45
N LEU A 79 -5.22 9.17 8.08
CA LEU A 79 -5.39 7.87 8.73
C LEU A 79 -4.97 7.91 10.21
N ASP A 80 -3.95 8.69 10.59
CA ASP A 80 -3.54 8.85 11.99
C ASP A 80 -4.58 9.63 12.82
N SER A 81 -5.22 10.61 12.20
CA SER A 81 -6.36 11.33 12.80
C SER A 81 -7.54 10.38 13.03
N ALA A 82 -7.81 9.49 12.07
CA ALA A 82 -8.83 8.45 12.21
C ALA A 82 -8.47 7.43 13.29
N ARG A 83 -7.19 7.05 13.40
CA ARG A 83 -6.69 6.18 14.47
C ARG A 83 -6.95 6.82 15.83
N THR A 84 -6.61 8.10 15.98
CA THR A 84 -6.87 8.86 17.20
C THR A 84 -8.37 8.88 17.54
N GLU A 85 -9.23 9.22 16.58
CA GLU A 85 -10.69 9.19 16.73
C GLU A 85 -11.21 7.82 17.19
N ALA A 86 -10.60 6.72 16.71
CA ALA A 86 -10.98 5.37 17.09
C ALA A 86 -10.77 5.07 18.59
N PHE A 87 -9.76 5.68 19.21
CA PHE A 87 -9.41 5.43 20.61
C PHE A 87 -10.05 6.41 21.59
N ILE A 88 -10.36 7.64 21.16
CA ILE A 88 -10.82 8.70 22.07
C ILE A 88 -12.29 9.08 21.88
N THR A 89 -12.89 8.80 20.72
CA THR A 89 -14.25 9.26 20.38
C THR A 89 -15.26 8.10 20.50
N PRO A 90 -16.44 8.32 21.12
CA PRO A 90 -17.52 7.33 21.13
C PRO A 90 -17.94 6.93 19.71
N GLU A 91 -18.30 5.65 19.51
CA GLU A 91 -18.53 5.08 18.17
C GLU A 91 -19.53 5.87 17.31
N LYS A 92 -20.62 6.37 17.91
CA LYS A 92 -21.69 7.11 17.21
C LYS A 92 -21.27 8.50 16.73
N GLU A 93 -20.14 9.01 17.20
CA GLU A 93 -19.65 10.36 16.93
C GLU A 93 -18.46 10.38 15.96
N ARG A 94 -17.99 9.20 15.52
CA ARG A 94 -16.81 9.04 14.66
C ARG A 94 -17.11 9.38 13.20
N LYS A 95 -16.79 10.61 12.79
CA LYS A 95 -17.08 11.12 11.43
C LYS A 95 -15.95 10.80 10.44
N ILE A 96 -14.69 10.87 10.88
CA ILE A 96 -13.54 10.67 9.99
C ILE A 96 -13.45 9.20 9.57
N ILE A 97 -13.59 8.29 10.52
CA ILE A 97 -13.59 6.83 10.27
C ILE A 97 -14.75 6.44 9.34
N ALA A 98 -15.94 7.00 9.53
CA ALA A 98 -17.09 6.68 8.68
C ALA A 98 -16.87 7.08 7.22
N SER A 99 -16.29 8.26 6.98
CA SER A 99 -15.93 8.71 5.63
C SER A 99 -14.86 7.82 5.01
N LEU A 100 -13.75 7.61 5.72
CA LEU A 100 -12.64 6.78 5.22
C LEU A 100 -13.07 5.35 4.93
N LYS A 101 -13.93 4.77 5.79
CA LYS A 101 -14.52 3.46 5.58
C LYS A 101 -15.22 3.39 4.23
N ALA A 102 -16.13 4.31 3.94
CA ALA A 102 -16.89 4.30 2.70
C ALA A 102 -15.98 4.44 1.47
N ASP A 103 -14.94 5.27 1.57
CA ASP A 103 -13.99 5.49 0.48
C ASP A 103 -13.12 4.26 0.23
N ILE A 104 -12.54 3.68 1.28
CA ILE A 104 -11.73 2.46 1.22
C ILE A 104 -12.58 1.28 0.71
N GLU A 105 -13.82 1.14 1.19
CA GLU A 105 -14.76 0.11 0.75
C GLU A 105 -15.08 0.20 -0.74
N ARG A 106 -15.41 1.40 -1.20
CA ARG A 106 -15.67 1.64 -2.61
C ARG A 106 -14.44 1.33 -3.46
N SER A 107 -13.26 1.76 -3.03
CA SER A 107 -12.02 1.53 -3.77
C SER A 107 -11.59 0.07 -3.79
N HIS A 108 -11.71 -0.64 -2.66
CA HIS A 108 -11.40 -2.07 -2.60
C HIS A 108 -12.30 -2.90 -3.54
N ARG A 109 -13.60 -2.60 -3.59
CA ARG A 109 -14.53 -3.25 -4.53
C ARG A 109 -14.16 -3.02 -6.00
N LEU A 110 -13.44 -1.94 -6.29
CA LEU A 110 -12.97 -1.57 -7.63
C LEU A 110 -11.51 -1.94 -7.88
N GLN A 111 -10.88 -2.79 -7.05
CA GLN A 111 -9.48 -3.17 -7.20
C GLN A 111 -9.15 -3.80 -8.57
N ASP A 112 -10.10 -4.52 -9.16
CA ASP A 112 -9.96 -5.13 -10.49
C ASP A 112 -10.39 -4.18 -11.62
N GLN A 113 -10.89 -3.00 -11.28
CA GLN A 113 -11.37 -1.98 -12.22
C GLN A 113 -10.65 -0.64 -11.94
N LEU A 114 -9.32 -0.66 -11.89
CA LEU A 114 -8.51 0.49 -11.47
C LEU A 114 -8.80 1.79 -12.25
N THR A 115 -9.11 1.70 -13.54
CA THR A 115 -9.52 2.85 -14.36
C THR A 115 -10.79 3.50 -13.81
N LEU A 116 -11.79 2.70 -13.43
CA LEU A 116 -13.01 3.19 -12.78
C LEU A 116 -12.69 3.71 -11.37
N ALA A 117 -11.88 3.00 -10.60
CA ALA A 117 -11.49 3.37 -9.25
C ALA A 117 -10.80 4.75 -9.16
N LEU A 118 -10.03 5.11 -10.19
CA LEU A 118 -9.24 6.35 -10.27
C LEU A 118 -9.84 7.40 -11.22
N THR A 119 -11.10 7.22 -11.65
CA THR A 119 -11.78 8.18 -12.54
C THR A 119 -11.80 9.57 -11.93
N GLY A 120 -11.44 10.59 -12.73
CA GLY A 120 -11.35 11.99 -12.29
C GLY A 120 -10.14 12.33 -11.41
N THR A 121 -9.32 11.33 -11.08
CA THR A 121 -8.05 11.48 -10.34
C THR A 121 -6.86 11.23 -11.27
N CYS A 122 -6.84 10.08 -11.94
CA CYS A 122 -5.79 9.69 -12.87
C CYS A 122 -6.40 9.17 -14.19
N LYS A 123 -5.60 9.20 -15.25
CA LYS A 123 -5.89 8.53 -16.52
C LYS A 123 -4.96 7.32 -16.66
N PRO A 124 -5.47 6.14 -17.08
CA PRO A 124 -4.59 5.01 -17.39
C PRO A 124 -3.71 5.36 -18.59
N THR A 125 -2.45 4.94 -18.57
CA THR A 125 -1.57 5.11 -19.75
C THR A 125 -1.64 3.92 -20.70
N GLY A 126 -2.36 2.86 -20.32
CA GLY A 126 -2.41 1.57 -21.03
C GLY A 126 -1.21 0.67 -20.74
N ARG A 127 -0.23 1.15 -19.98
CA ARG A 127 0.98 0.38 -19.66
C ARG A 127 0.80 -0.44 -18.39
N ILE A 128 1.03 -1.75 -18.55
CA ILE A 128 1.06 -2.72 -17.46
C ILE A 128 2.36 -3.51 -17.61
N ASP A 129 3.24 -3.42 -16.62
CA ASP A 129 4.48 -4.19 -16.56
C ASP A 129 4.33 -5.34 -15.56
N THR A 130 4.95 -6.49 -15.85
CA THR A 130 5.02 -7.60 -14.89
C THR A 130 6.46 -7.94 -14.57
N SER A 131 6.74 -8.27 -13.31
CA SER A 131 8.06 -8.67 -12.84
C SER A 131 7.95 -9.92 -11.98
N ARG A 132 8.65 -10.99 -12.36
CA ARG A 132 8.72 -12.22 -11.57
C ARG A 132 9.85 -12.15 -10.55
N TYR A 133 9.69 -12.85 -9.42
CA TYR A 133 10.74 -12.98 -8.42
C TYR A 133 12.07 -13.42 -9.10
N PRO A 134 13.23 -12.83 -8.75
CA PRO A 134 13.52 -11.92 -7.63
C PRO A 134 13.30 -10.43 -7.96
N PHE A 135 12.44 -10.14 -8.94
CA PHE A 135 12.02 -8.81 -9.35
C PHE A 135 13.13 -7.95 -9.98
N SER A 136 14.08 -8.59 -10.66
CA SER A 136 15.27 -7.93 -11.24
C SER A 136 14.95 -6.79 -12.21
N ASN A 137 13.82 -6.86 -12.89
CA ASN A 137 13.34 -5.88 -13.86
C ASN A 137 12.23 -4.97 -13.31
N ALA A 138 11.80 -5.15 -12.06
CA ALA A 138 10.80 -4.27 -11.46
C ALA A 138 11.32 -2.83 -11.44
N TYR A 139 10.42 -1.87 -11.67
CA TYR A 139 10.71 -0.44 -11.54
C TYR A 139 11.73 0.16 -12.53
N ALA A 140 12.28 -0.63 -13.46
CA ALA A 140 13.27 -0.14 -14.42
C ALA A 140 12.71 1.02 -15.27
N ASN A 141 11.49 0.84 -15.78
CA ASN A 141 10.91 1.72 -16.77
C ASN A 141 9.92 2.76 -16.20
N LEU A 142 10.00 3.04 -14.91
CA LEU A 142 9.16 4.08 -14.30
C LEU A 142 9.50 5.45 -14.87
N LYS A 143 8.45 6.16 -15.31
CA LYS A 143 8.43 7.56 -15.73
C LYS A 143 8.17 8.49 -14.54
N GLU A 144 8.79 9.65 -14.58
CA GLU A 144 8.55 10.75 -13.63
C GLU A 144 7.13 11.33 -13.78
N ASP A 145 6.62 11.93 -12.71
CA ASP A 145 5.28 12.52 -12.60
C ASP A 145 4.13 11.52 -12.89
N HIS A 146 4.39 10.23 -12.67
CA HIS A 146 3.40 9.16 -12.83
C HIS A 146 3.14 8.43 -11.50
N TYR A 147 1.93 7.89 -11.40
CA TYR A 147 1.47 7.06 -10.30
C TYR A 147 1.40 5.61 -10.75
N TYR A 148 1.61 4.70 -9.82
CA TYR A 148 1.56 3.28 -10.11
C TYR A 148 0.89 2.51 -8.99
N TYR A 149 0.04 1.58 -9.40
CA TYR A 149 -0.52 0.56 -8.52
C TYR A 149 0.26 -0.73 -8.72
N VAL A 150 0.76 -1.32 -7.63
CA VAL A 150 1.58 -2.54 -7.65
C VAL A 150 0.84 -3.63 -6.90
N SER A 151 0.57 -4.75 -7.56
CA SER A 151 -0.14 -5.89 -6.97
C SER A 151 0.67 -7.17 -7.07
N SER A 152 0.71 -7.94 -5.99
CA SER A 152 1.22 -9.32 -5.97
C SER A 152 0.11 -10.37 -6.10
N GLY A 153 -1.13 -9.94 -6.34
CA GLY A 153 -2.34 -10.78 -6.30
C GLY A 153 -2.87 -11.00 -4.88
N SER A 154 -2.02 -11.00 -3.86
CA SER A 154 -2.42 -11.13 -2.44
C SER A 154 -2.20 -9.87 -1.61
N HIS A 155 -1.45 -8.90 -2.13
CA HIS A 155 -1.18 -7.60 -1.49
C HIS A 155 -1.05 -6.53 -2.56
N ALA A 156 -1.38 -5.29 -2.21
CA ALA A 156 -1.28 -4.15 -3.09
C ALA A 156 -0.61 -2.97 -2.40
N THR A 157 0.21 -2.26 -3.16
CA THR A 157 0.95 -1.05 -2.76
C THR A 157 0.80 0.01 -3.84
N ALA A 158 1.14 1.25 -3.50
CA ALA A 158 1.10 2.37 -4.44
C ALA A 158 2.42 3.12 -4.45
N MET A 159 2.71 3.76 -5.59
CA MET A 159 3.87 4.64 -5.69
C MET A 159 3.61 5.85 -6.58
N TYR A 160 4.36 6.92 -6.31
CA TYR A 160 4.46 8.11 -7.14
C TYR A 160 5.93 8.39 -7.43
N VAL A 161 6.26 8.60 -8.70
CA VAL A 161 7.63 8.91 -9.11
C VAL A 161 7.75 10.42 -9.26
N ARG A 162 8.47 11.05 -8.35
CA ARG A 162 8.76 12.48 -8.38
C ARG A 162 9.66 12.82 -9.55
N LYS A 163 9.67 14.10 -9.92
CA LYS A 163 10.77 14.73 -10.67
C LYS A 163 12.12 14.37 -10.05
N ARG A 164 13.13 14.10 -10.88
CA ARG A 164 14.47 13.60 -10.48
C ARG A 164 14.49 12.13 -10.02
N GLY A 165 13.51 11.34 -10.44
CA GLY A 165 13.49 9.87 -10.32
C GLY A 165 13.35 9.27 -8.92
N LYS A 166 13.01 10.08 -7.91
CA LYS A 166 12.75 9.62 -6.54
C LYS A 166 11.32 9.09 -6.40
N ILE A 167 11.12 8.08 -5.56
CA ILE A 167 9.84 7.37 -5.45
C ILE A 167 9.23 7.60 -4.07
N ASP A 168 8.00 8.08 -4.04
CA ASP A 168 7.15 7.98 -2.87
C ASP A 168 6.44 6.65 -2.93
N PHE A 169 6.60 5.84 -1.90
CA PHE A 169 6.09 4.48 -1.86
C PHE A 169 5.23 4.29 -0.62
N TYR A 170 4.05 3.71 -0.82
CA TYR A 170 3.10 3.41 0.24
C TYR A 170 2.84 1.91 0.28
N ASP A 171 3.19 1.30 1.41
CA ASP A 171 2.82 -0.06 1.74
C ASP A 171 1.76 -0.02 2.85
N PRO A 172 0.51 -0.41 2.58
CA PRO A 172 -0.55 -0.43 3.57
C PRO A 172 -0.21 -1.22 4.84
N ASN A 173 0.70 -2.19 4.80
CA ASN A 173 1.10 -2.93 5.99
C ASN A 173 2.03 -2.15 6.94
N ILE A 174 2.69 -1.10 6.45
CA ILE A 174 3.78 -0.42 7.17
C ILE A 174 3.52 1.09 7.31
N GLY A 175 3.18 1.76 6.20
CA GLY A 175 3.14 3.21 6.10
C GLY A 175 3.72 3.67 4.75
N GLU A 176 4.26 4.88 4.71
CA GLU A 176 4.90 5.43 3.51
C GLU A 176 6.37 5.80 3.72
N ALA A 177 7.12 5.73 2.64
CA ALA A 177 8.49 6.22 2.53
C ALA A 177 8.57 7.20 1.35
N LEU A 178 8.98 8.42 1.66
CA LEU A 178 9.01 9.55 0.75
C LEU A 178 10.44 9.78 0.24
N GLY A 179 10.69 9.47 -1.03
CA GLY A 179 12.00 9.68 -1.67
C GLY A 179 12.90 8.43 -1.74
N MET A 180 12.31 7.24 -1.86
CA MET A 180 13.01 6.00 -2.14
C MET A 180 13.70 6.01 -3.52
N THR A 181 14.73 5.19 -3.67
CA THR A 181 15.37 4.90 -4.96
C THR A 181 14.79 3.62 -5.58
N LYS A 182 14.82 3.51 -6.91
CA LYS A 182 14.42 2.29 -7.64
C LYS A 182 15.10 1.03 -7.08
N ALA A 183 16.42 1.10 -6.90
CA ALA A 183 17.22 -0.02 -6.39
C ALA A 183 16.83 -0.44 -4.96
N ALA A 184 16.58 0.53 -4.06
CA ALA A 184 16.15 0.22 -2.71
C ALA A 184 14.74 -0.38 -2.67
N LEU A 185 13.82 0.12 -3.51
CA LEU A 185 12.45 -0.40 -3.59
C LEU A 185 12.40 -1.82 -4.17
N GLN A 186 13.24 -2.10 -5.16
CA GLN A 186 13.43 -3.44 -5.71
C GLN A 186 13.96 -4.42 -4.64
N GLN A 187 14.97 -3.99 -3.89
CA GLN A 187 15.52 -4.77 -2.77
C GLN A 187 14.45 -5.05 -1.71
N TYR A 188 13.67 -4.05 -1.32
CA TYR A 188 12.55 -4.20 -0.40
C TYR A 188 11.53 -5.23 -0.89
N SER A 189 11.12 -5.13 -2.16
CA SER A 189 10.09 -6.01 -2.73
C SER A 189 10.53 -7.48 -2.75
N ARG A 190 11.81 -7.73 -3.06
CA ARG A 190 12.40 -9.06 -2.93
C ARG A 190 12.41 -9.51 -1.47
N ALA A 191 12.90 -8.66 -0.57
CA ALA A 191 13.04 -9.01 0.84
C ALA A 191 11.69 -9.31 1.51
N ALA A 192 10.60 -8.62 1.12
CA ALA A 192 9.26 -8.92 1.58
C ALA A 192 8.80 -10.35 1.22
N VAL A 193 9.13 -10.83 0.01
CA VAL A 193 8.89 -12.24 -0.37
C VAL A 193 9.77 -13.18 0.44
N ASP A 194 11.06 -12.87 0.60
CA ASP A 194 12.00 -13.70 1.35
C ASP A 194 11.54 -13.86 2.82
N CYS A 195 11.13 -12.77 3.47
CA CYS A 195 10.56 -12.77 4.81
C CYS A 195 9.24 -13.55 4.88
N SER A 196 8.37 -13.44 3.86
CA SER A 196 7.14 -14.25 3.78
C SER A 196 7.48 -15.73 3.80
N CYS A 197 8.47 -16.14 3.00
CA CYS A 197 8.86 -17.53 2.83
C CYS A 197 9.50 -18.09 4.09
N GLN A 198 10.38 -17.31 4.74
CA GLN A 198 11.01 -17.68 6.01
C GLN A 198 9.98 -17.96 7.10
N VAL A 199 8.92 -17.16 7.20
CA VAL A 199 7.92 -17.31 8.26
C VAL A 199 6.91 -18.41 7.94
N SER A 200 6.60 -18.63 6.65
CA SER A 200 5.65 -19.65 6.22
C SER A 200 6.26 -21.02 5.92
N ASN A 201 7.57 -21.20 6.09
CA ASN A 201 8.33 -22.37 5.63
C ASN A 201 8.02 -22.71 4.17
N MET A 202 7.77 -21.69 3.36
CA MET A 202 7.44 -21.84 1.94
C MET A 202 8.70 -22.23 1.18
N SER A 203 8.57 -23.16 0.23
CA SER A 203 9.69 -23.60 -0.58
C SER A 203 10.18 -22.48 -1.49
N ARG A 204 11.47 -22.52 -1.87
CA ARG A 204 12.03 -21.61 -2.87
C ARG A 204 11.28 -21.67 -4.21
N LEU A 205 10.79 -22.85 -4.58
CA LEU A 205 9.99 -23.05 -5.80
C LEU A 205 8.67 -22.28 -5.77
N ASP A 206 8.10 -22.03 -4.59
CA ASP A 206 6.88 -21.24 -4.45
C ASP A 206 7.14 -19.73 -4.43
N ALA A 207 8.34 -19.31 -4.01
CA ALA A 207 8.80 -17.93 -4.14
C ALA A 207 8.98 -17.54 -5.62
N GLU A 208 9.50 -18.45 -6.45
CA GLU A 208 9.71 -18.24 -7.89
C GLU A 208 8.40 -18.06 -8.68
N LYS A 209 7.26 -18.49 -8.12
CA LYS A 209 5.93 -18.25 -8.69
C LYS A 209 5.40 -16.83 -8.39
N LYS A 210 6.07 -16.07 -7.52
CA LYS A 210 5.62 -14.72 -7.16
C LYS A 210 5.87 -13.75 -8.31
N GLN A 211 4.86 -12.93 -8.58
CA GLN A 211 4.87 -11.92 -9.62
C GLN A 211 4.32 -10.61 -9.07
N LEU A 212 4.90 -9.50 -9.48
CA LEU A 212 4.34 -8.16 -9.35
C LEU A 212 3.72 -7.74 -10.67
N THR A 213 2.53 -7.18 -10.60
CA THR A 213 1.87 -6.46 -11.70
C THR A 213 1.88 -4.98 -11.37
N ILE A 214 2.45 -4.16 -12.24
CA ILE A 214 2.69 -2.73 -12.05
C ILE A 214 1.89 -1.98 -13.10
N THR A 215 0.83 -1.27 -12.69
CA THR A 215 -0.06 -0.55 -13.59
C THR A 215 0.24 0.95 -13.52
N GLU A 216 0.52 1.58 -14.66
CA GLU A 216 0.90 3.00 -14.78
C GLU A 216 -0.31 3.91 -15.00
N PHE A 217 -0.30 5.04 -14.30
CA PHE A 217 -1.32 6.08 -14.37
C PHE A 217 -0.68 7.47 -14.45
N GLN A 218 -1.30 8.37 -15.20
CA GLN A 218 -0.94 9.78 -15.25
C GLN A 218 -1.97 10.59 -14.45
N PRO A 219 -1.56 11.58 -13.62
CA PRO A 219 -2.52 12.41 -12.91
C PRO A 219 -3.37 13.25 -13.89
N VAL A 220 -4.65 13.44 -13.57
CA VAL A 220 -5.49 14.42 -14.26
C VAL A 220 -5.09 15.80 -13.72
N VAL A 221 -4.38 16.58 -14.53
CA VAL A 221 -4.13 18.00 -14.20
C VAL A 221 -5.47 18.73 -14.27
N ARG A 222 -5.97 19.21 -13.13
CA ARG A 222 -7.07 20.16 -13.12
C ARG A 222 -6.48 21.52 -13.47
N SER A 223 -6.84 22.06 -14.64
CA SER A 223 -6.63 23.46 -14.95
C SER A 223 -7.38 24.27 -13.89
N HIS A 224 -6.63 25.00 -13.05
CA HIS A 224 -7.19 26.06 -12.22
C HIS A 224 -7.31 27.33 -13.05
#